data_AF-R5L707-F1
#
_entry.id   AF-R5L707-F1
#
_cell.length_a   1.000
_cell.length_b   1.000
_cell.length_c   1.000
_cell.angle_alpha   90.00
_cell.angle_beta   90.00
_cell.angle_gamma   90.00
#
_symmetry.space_group_name_H-M   'P 1'
#
loop_
_entity.id
_entity.type
_entity.pdbx_description
1 polymer ?
#
loop_
_entity_poly.entity_id
_entity_poly.type
_entity_poly.pdbx_seq_one_letter_code
_entity_poly.pdbx_strand_id
1 'polypeptide(L)'
;MITPITKRDPRKLYLERLVFMAALLIPAVFRGGFRPLAVCAVCVICCMFTDWVCCKLRRIKYDIKDPAVMFWGLCCGMLMPAGIPHVLAGLSAVICIALGKHIFGGNENLVFSPPAIAVAFLIICYPGDMLYYPKVGEILPMFSEYEGTFTRSVEYHMNLGTTPTQSVMDILMGNVPGAIGAVNILVILVIGVCMLIKHSTSFTALISCLTSVAAISALYPRVGDSPLMSVFYELSSGFLLFGIVFMSAEPYILPKRRAARVIYGVVLGYTVMMFRYFGQVEGCFVFALLIVNAMSSSFDTIVENILYWKRNYISSFEGSKNRAQQGGIKLTDTQEIQLPEKYRYNTPPIDGKVKRHKRRPALISRPGEAQPHHEQLEQPERSEPSINPEKEDSDE
;
A
#
# COMPACT_ATOMS: atom_id res chain seq x y z
N MET A 1 -16.61 18.95 0.77
CA MET A 1 -16.04 17.91 1.67
C MET A 1 -15.40 16.83 0.82
N ILE A 2 -14.07 16.68 0.85
CA ILE A 2 -13.34 15.67 0.07
C ILE A 2 -13.26 14.38 0.89
N THR A 3 -13.83 13.28 0.36
CA THR A 3 -13.78 11.98 1.04
C THR A 3 -12.38 11.37 0.91
N PRO A 4 -11.73 10.96 2.02
CA PRO A 4 -10.45 10.27 1.95
C PRO A 4 -10.60 8.93 1.21
N ILE A 5 -9.55 8.50 0.50
CA ILE A 5 -9.50 7.25 -0.30
C ILE A 5 -10.06 6.05 0.48
N THR A 6 -9.74 5.96 1.77
CA THR A 6 -10.17 4.89 2.68
C THR A 6 -11.67 4.86 3.00
N LYS A 7 -12.43 5.91 2.65
CA LYS A 7 -13.88 6.00 2.86
C LYS A 7 -14.70 5.84 1.57
N ARG A 8 -14.05 5.68 0.41
CA ARG A 8 -14.73 5.48 -0.87
C ARG A 8 -15.02 4.00 -1.11
N ASP A 9 -16.08 3.72 -1.88
CA ASP A 9 -16.38 2.36 -2.31
C ASP A 9 -15.22 1.80 -3.12
N PRO A 10 -14.62 0.66 -2.72
CA PRO A 10 -13.46 0.08 -3.40
C PRO A 10 -13.78 -0.29 -4.86
N ARG A 11 -15.01 -0.74 -5.15
CA ARG A 11 -15.45 -1.07 -6.52
C ARG A 11 -15.34 0.10 -7.49
N LYS A 12 -15.76 1.30 -7.06
CA LYS A 12 -15.65 2.51 -7.88
C LYS A 12 -14.19 2.88 -8.12
N LEU A 13 -13.35 2.71 -7.09
CA LEU A 13 -11.91 2.98 -7.18
C LEU A 13 -11.22 2.10 -8.22
N TYR A 14 -11.48 0.78 -8.19
CA TYR A 14 -10.94 -0.16 -9.19
C TYR A 14 -11.46 0.11 -10.59
N LEU A 15 -12.75 0.45 -10.73
CA LEU A 15 -13.32 0.79 -12.05
C LEU A 15 -12.63 2.02 -12.64
N GLU A 16 -12.44 3.08 -11.86
CA GLU A 16 -11.70 4.26 -12.33
C GLU A 16 -10.28 3.92 -12.76
N ARG A 17 -9.56 3.14 -11.94
CA ARG A 17 -8.19 2.69 -12.24
C ARG A 17 -8.12 1.84 -13.50
N LEU A 18 -9.08 0.94 -13.69
CA LEU A 18 -9.20 0.09 -14.86
C LEU A 18 -9.38 0.93 -16.11
N VAL A 19 -10.25 1.94 -16.10
CA VAL A 19 -10.48 2.82 -17.26
C VAL A 19 -9.21 3.60 -17.61
N PHE A 20 -8.52 4.17 -16.60
CA PHE A 20 -7.27 4.87 -16.84
C PHE A 20 -6.16 3.95 -17.36
N MET A 21 -6.07 2.72 -16.84
CA MET A 21 -5.11 1.74 -17.33
C MET A 21 -5.45 1.25 -18.74
N ALA A 22 -6.74 1.13 -19.09
CA ALA A 22 -7.18 0.83 -20.45
C ALA A 22 -6.86 1.97 -21.43
N ALA A 23 -6.80 3.23 -20.99
CA ALA A 23 -6.33 4.33 -21.84
C ALA A 23 -4.85 4.18 -22.20
N LEU A 24 -4.04 3.56 -21.34
CA LEU A 24 -2.61 3.28 -21.58
C LEU A 24 -2.40 2.20 -22.65
N LEU A 25 -3.40 1.35 -22.90
CA LEU A 25 -3.38 0.35 -23.97
C LEU A 25 -3.35 0.99 -25.36
N ILE A 26 -4.00 2.15 -25.53
CA ILE A 26 -4.13 2.83 -26.82
C ILE A 26 -2.76 3.07 -27.47
N PRO A 27 -1.81 3.82 -26.84
CA PRO A 27 -0.49 4.04 -27.43
C PRO A 27 0.32 2.73 -27.56
N ALA A 28 0.08 1.73 -26.72
CA ALA A 28 0.76 0.44 -26.86
C ALA A 28 0.31 -0.32 -28.11
N VAL A 29 -0.99 -0.27 -28.45
CA VAL A 29 -1.55 -0.88 -29.67
C VAL A 29 -1.06 -0.18 -30.92
N PHE A 30 -0.97 1.16 -30.90
CA PHE A 30 -0.41 1.90 -32.04
C PHE A 30 1.04 1.53 -32.34
N ARG A 31 1.83 1.16 -31.32
CA ARG A 31 3.25 0.80 -31.48
C ARG A 31 3.47 -0.69 -31.79
N GLY A 32 2.81 -1.57 -31.05
CA GLY A 32 3.01 -3.02 -31.12
C GLY A 32 1.97 -3.77 -31.96
N GLY A 33 1.09 -3.05 -32.65
CA GLY A 33 -0.06 -3.61 -33.34
C GLY A 33 -1.10 -4.17 -32.36
N PHE A 34 -1.85 -5.19 -32.77
CA PHE A 34 -2.93 -5.74 -31.94
C PHE A 34 -2.45 -6.77 -30.90
N ARG A 35 -1.18 -7.19 -30.90
CA ARG A 35 -0.68 -8.22 -29.97
C ARG A 35 -0.73 -7.79 -28.49
N PRO A 36 -0.32 -6.56 -28.09
CA PRO A 36 -0.47 -6.11 -26.70
C PRO A 36 -1.91 -6.18 -26.18
N LEU A 37 -2.89 -5.89 -27.05
CA LEU A 37 -4.31 -6.00 -26.73
C LEU A 37 -4.69 -7.46 -26.49
N ALA A 38 -4.23 -8.38 -27.35
CA ALA A 38 -4.47 -9.82 -27.21
C ALA A 38 -3.89 -10.36 -25.89
N VAL A 39 -2.63 -10.04 -25.56
CA VAL A 39 -1.99 -10.46 -24.31
C VAL A 39 -2.81 -9.99 -23.10
N CYS A 40 -3.24 -8.73 -23.09
CA CYS A 40 -4.03 -8.18 -21.98
C CYS A 40 -5.43 -8.81 -21.89
N ALA A 41 -6.07 -9.05 -23.04
CA ALA A 41 -7.36 -9.73 -23.09
C ALA A 41 -7.25 -11.17 -22.55
N VAL A 42 -6.21 -11.91 -22.92
CA VAL A 42 -5.93 -13.25 -22.39
C VAL A 42 -5.75 -13.19 -20.87
N CYS A 43 -4.95 -12.26 -20.35
CA CYS A 43 -4.77 -12.11 -18.90
C CYS A 43 -6.09 -11.81 -18.17
N VAL A 44 -6.92 -10.90 -18.68
CA VAL A 44 -8.21 -10.56 -18.06
C VAL A 44 -9.18 -11.74 -18.08
N ILE A 45 -9.32 -12.40 -19.23
CA ILE A 45 -10.22 -13.55 -19.39
C ILE A 45 -9.78 -14.71 -18.48
N CYS A 46 -8.49 -15.04 -18.47
CA CYS A 46 -7.94 -16.08 -17.61
C CYS A 46 -8.06 -15.73 -16.11
N CYS A 47 -7.90 -14.45 -15.73
CA CYS A 47 -8.11 -14.02 -14.34
C CYS A 47 -9.56 -14.20 -13.92
N MET A 48 -10.51 -13.76 -14.75
CA MET A 48 -11.94 -13.92 -14.46
C MET A 48 -12.35 -15.38 -14.38
N PHE A 49 -11.85 -16.21 -15.30
CA PHE A 49 -12.10 -17.64 -15.29
C PHE A 49 -11.51 -18.31 -14.04
N THR A 50 -10.28 -17.97 -13.65
CA THR A 50 -9.64 -18.51 -12.44
C THR A 50 -10.39 -18.09 -11.18
N ASP A 51 -10.85 -16.85 -11.09
CA ASP A 51 -11.65 -16.35 -9.96
C ASP A 51 -12.97 -17.10 -9.85
N TRP A 52 -13.63 -17.37 -10.99
CA TRP A 52 -14.84 -18.19 -11.03
C TRP A 52 -14.60 -19.63 -10.53
N VAL A 53 -13.54 -20.29 -11.01
CA VAL A 53 -13.17 -21.65 -10.58
C VAL A 53 -12.88 -21.68 -9.08
N CYS A 54 -12.09 -20.73 -8.57
CA CYS A 54 -11.72 -20.67 -7.16
C CYS A 54 -12.91 -20.31 -6.26
N CYS A 55 -13.82 -19.44 -6.71
CA CYS A 55 -15.05 -19.16 -5.98
C CYS A 55 -15.96 -20.39 -5.91
N LYS A 56 -16.06 -21.15 -7.01
CA LYS A 56 -16.80 -22.42 -7.05
C LYS A 56 -16.19 -23.46 -6.10
N LEU A 57 -14.87 -23.59 -6.09
CA LEU A 57 -14.15 -24.52 -5.19
C LEU A 57 -14.37 -24.18 -3.71
N ARG A 58 -14.37 -22.87 -3.37
CA ARG A 58 -14.61 -22.39 -1.99
C ARG A 58 -16.08 -22.24 -1.62
N ARG A 59 -17.01 -22.55 -2.55
CA ARG A 59 -18.47 -22.37 -2.37
C ARG A 59 -18.87 -20.93 -1.98
N ILE A 60 -18.16 -19.94 -2.51
CA ILE A 60 -18.46 -18.51 -2.31
C ILE A 60 -19.21 -17.98 -3.54
N LYS A 61 -20.14 -17.04 -3.34
CA LYS A 61 -20.85 -16.39 -4.45
C LYS A 61 -19.87 -15.61 -5.33
N TYR A 62 -19.85 -15.93 -6.61
CA TYR A 62 -19.05 -15.21 -7.60
C TYR A 62 -19.78 -13.93 -8.05
N ASP A 63 -19.09 -12.79 -7.99
CA ASP A 63 -19.61 -11.51 -8.46
C ASP A 63 -18.91 -11.10 -9.76
N ILE A 64 -19.60 -11.29 -10.89
CA ILE A 64 -19.10 -10.93 -12.24
C ILE A 64 -18.85 -9.42 -12.37
N LYS A 65 -19.55 -8.61 -11.56
CA LYS A 65 -19.48 -7.14 -11.65
C LYS A 65 -18.35 -6.54 -10.83
N ASP A 66 -17.49 -7.36 -10.21
CA ASP A 66 -16.36 -6.87 -9.44
C ASP A 66 -15.19 -6.46 -10.35
N PRO A 67 -14.90 -5.14 -10.50
CA PRO A 67 -13.85 -4.68 -11.41
C PRO A 67 -12.44 -4.97 -10.90
N ALA A 68 -12.26 -5.40 -9.64
CA ALA A 68 -10.94 -5.65 -9.06
C ALA A 68 -10.17 -6.75 -9.83
N VAL A 69 -10.85 -7.85 -10.17
CA VAL A 69 -10.23 -8.99 -10.88
C VAL A 69 -9.82 -8.61 -12.30
N MET A 70 -10.68 -7.83 -12.98
CA MET A 70 -10.35 -7.29 -14.31
C MET A 70 -9.16 -6.33 -14.24
N PHE A 71 -9.12 -5.47 -13.21
CA PHE A 71 -8.01 -4.56 -12.99
C PHE A 71 -6.70 -5.31 -12.76
N TRP A 72 -6.68 -6.32 -11.89
CA TRP A 72 -5.46 -7.11 -11.64
C TRP A 72 -5.00 -7.90 -12.87
N GLY A 73 -5.94 -8.47 -13.65
CA GLY A 73 -5.61 -9.16 -14.90
C GLY A 73 -5.02 -8.22 -15.95
N LEU A 74 -5.61 -7.05 -16.14
CA LEU A 74 -5.08 -6.03 -17.04
C LEU A 74 -3.71 -5.51 -16.55
N CYS A 75 -3.54 -5.34 -15.23
CA CYS A 75 -2.26 -4.93 -14.63
C CYS A 75 -1.15 -5.94 -14.90
N CYS A 76 -1.44 -7.25 -14.81
CA CYS A 76 -0.48 -8.30 -15.17
C CYS A 76 -0.05 -8.19 -16.63
N GLY A 77 -1.02 -8.07 -17.56
CA GLY A 77 -0.73 -7.94 -18.99
C GLY A 77 0.07 -6.68 -19.32
N MET A 78 -0.23 -5.55 -18.67
CA MET A 78 0.50 -4.29 -18.85
C MET A 78 1.97 -4.36 -18.39
N LEU A 79 2.28 -5.22 -17.42
CA LEU A 79 3.65 -5.40 -16.91
C LEU A 79 4.47 -6.40 -17.72
N MET A 80 3.88 -7.03 -18.73
CA MET A 80 4.56 -8.01 -19.57
C MET A 80 5.11 -7.41 -20.87
N PRO A 81 6.10 -8.06 -21.49
CA PRO A 81 6.45 -7.81 -22.88
C PRO A 81 5.30 -8.16 -23.83
N ALA A 82 5.19 -7.42 -24.93
CA ALA A 82 4.22 -7.73 -25.98
C ALA A 82 4.53 -9.06 -26.69
N GLY A 83 5.78 -9.50 -26.70
CA GLY A 83 6.24 -10.74 -27.35
C GLY A 83 5.90 -12.02 -26.57
N ILE A 84 5.46 -11.93 -25.31
CA ILE A 84 5.30 -13.09 -24.44
C ILE A 84 4.35 -14.16 -25.05
N PRO A 85 4.63 -15.46 -24.89
CA PRO A 85 3.69 -16.50 -25.27
C PRO A 85 2.37 -16.38 -24.50
N HIS A 86 1.24 -16.55 -25.19
CA HIS A 86 -0.10 -16.42 -24.58
C HIS A 86 -0.34 -17.42 -23.44
N VAL A 87 0.33 -18.57 -23.46
CA VAL A 87 0.28 -19.57 -22.39
C VAL A 87 0.89 -19.03 -21.09
N LEU A 88 2.02 -18.32 -21.18
CA LEU A 88 2.66 -17.69 -20.01
C LEU A 88 1.81 -16.53 -19.48
N ALA A 89 1.21 -15.75 -20.38
CA ALA A 89 0.23 -14.71 -20.00
C ALA A 89 -0.94 -15.32 -19.21
N GLY A 90 -1.51 -16.43 -19.68
CA GLY A 90 -2.56 -17.19 -18.97
C GLY A 90 -2.09 -17.76 -17.63
N LEU A 91 -0.87 -18.31 -17.56
CA LEU A 91 -0.28 -18.82 -16.31
C LEU A 91 -0.15 -17.71 -15.26
N SER A 92 0.25 -16.51 -15.68
CA SER A 92 0.33 -15.35 -14.79
C SER A 92 -1.01 -14.99 -14.16
N ALA A 93 -2.08 -15.07 -14.95
CA ALA A 93 -3.42 -14.75 -14.51
C ALA A 93 -3.92 -15.76 -13.48
N VAL A 94 -3.60 -17.04 -13.69
CA VAL A 94 -3.87 -18.11 -12.73
C VAL A 94 -3.13 -17.84 -11.41
N ILE A 95 -1.83 -17.52 -11.46
CA ILE A 95 -1.01 -17.25 -10.29
C ILE A 95 -1.50 -15.99 -9.54
N CYS A 96 -1.82 -14.93 -10.27
CA CYS A 96 -2.33 -13.67 -9.73
C CYS A 96 -3.56 -13.91 -8.85
N ILE A 97 -4.52 -14.69 -9.34
CA ILE A 97 -5.79 -14.89 -8.65
C ILE A 97 -5.70 -16.03 -7.63
N ALA A 98 -5.14 -17.17 -7.99
CA ALA A 98 -5.02 -18.32 -7.09
C ALA A 98 -4.12 -17.97 -5.90
N LEU A 99 -2.88 -17.53 -6.15
CA LEU A 99 -1.92 -17.23 -5.09
C LEU A 99 -2.13 -15.84 -4.48
N GLY A 100 -2.39 -14.83 -5.31
CA GLY A 100 -2.46 -13.45 -4.84
C GLY A 100 -3.77 -13.08 -4.13
N LYS A 101 -4.90 -13.67 -4.54
CA LYS A 101 -6.22 -13.36 -3.95
C LYS A 101 -6.74 -14.49 -3.07
N HIS A 102 -6.81 -15.72 -3.59
CA HIS A 102 -7.59 -16.78 -2.93
C HIS A 102 -6.89 -17.47 -1.77
N ILE A 103 -5.55 -17.59 -1.80
CA ILE A 103 -4.78 -18.12 -0.67
C ILE A 103 -5.01 -17.29 0.60
N PHE A 104 -5.10 -15.96 0.47
CA PHE A 104 -5.29 -15.07 1.61
C PHE A 104 -6.76 -14.90 2.02
N GLY A 105 -7.70 -15.60 1.37
CA GLY A 105 -9.11 -15.62 1.75
C GLY A 105 -10.03 -14.77 0.87
N GLY A 106 -9.52 -13.88 0.03
CA GLY A 106 -10.34 -13.10 -0.93
C GLY A 106 -10.00 -11.62 -0.95
N ASN A 107 -10.92 -10.78 -1.47
CA ASN A 107 -10.68 -9.35 -1.70
C ASN A 107 -10.40 -8.54 -0.43
N GLU A 108 -10.96 -8.92 0.72
CA GLU A 108 -10.86 -8.12 1.96
C GLU A 108 -9.60 -8.42 2.78
N ASN A 109 -8.93 -9.54 2.50
CA ASN A 109 -7.78 -10.02 3.27
C ASN A 109 -6.51 -10.05 2.42
N LEU A 110 -6.28 -9.00 1.61
CA LEU A 110 -5.09 -8.90 0.78
C LEU A 110 -3.88 -8.46 1.61
N VAL A 111 -2.86 -9.33 1.69
CA VAL A 111 -1.57 -9.00 2.31
C VAL A 111 -0.64 -8.34 1.30
N PHE A 112 -0.62 -8.86 0.07
CA PHE A 112 0.23 -8.41 -1.02
C PHE A 112 -0.62 -8.03 -2.23
N SER A 113 -0.08 -7.17 -3.09
CA SER A 113 -0.71 -6.87 -4.37
C SER A 113 -0.73 -8.13 -5.26
N PRO A 114 -1.91 -8.66 -5.65
CA PRO A 114 -1.99 -9.86 -6.48
C PRO A 114 -1.19 -9.82 -7.79
N PRO A 115 -1.25 -8.73 -8.60
CA PRO A 115 -0.48 -8.66 -9.84
C PRO A 115 1.04 -8.63 -9.58
N ALA A 116 1.46 -8.05 -8.45
CA ALA A 116 2.87 -8.04 -8.08
C ALA A 116 3.41 -9.45 -7.85
N ILE A 117 2.63 -10.33 -7.20
CA ILE A 117 3.03 -11.73 -6.97
C ILE A 117 3.22 -12.47 -8.30
N ALA A 118 2.26 -12.33 -9.22
CA ALA A 118 2.33 -13.00 -10.52
C ALA A 118 3.53 -12.55 -11.37
N VAL A 119 3.74 -11.24 -11.44
CA VAL A 119 4.87 -10.65 -12.19
C VAL A 119 6.20 -11.03 -11.55
N ALA A 120 6.32 -10.97 -10.22
CA ALA A 120 7.52 -11.42 -9.52
C ALA A 120 7.83 -12.90 -9.78
N PHE A 121 6.81 -13.76 -9.74
CA PHE A 121 6.98 -15.19 -10.03
C PHE A 121 7.49 -15.42 -11.45
N LEU A 122 6.92 -14.73 -12.45
CA LEU A 122 7.38 -14.88 -13.84
C LEU A 122 8.77 -14.33 -14.08
N ILE A 123 9.15 -13.22 -13.45
CA ILE A 123 10.52 -12.70 -13.55
C ILE A 123 11.53 -13.73 -13.00
N ILE A 124 11.17 -14.44 -11.92
CA ILE A 124 12.03 -15.46 -11.30
C ILE A 124 12.07 -16.75 -12.12
N CYS A 125 10.91 -17.26 -12.55
CA CYS A 125 10.81 -18.57 -13.19
C CYS A 125 11.05 -18.53 -14.71
N TYR A 126 10.71 -17.43 -15.38
CA TYR A 126 10.79 -17.26 -16.83
C TYR A 126 11.43 -15.91 -17.21
N PRO A 127 12.67 -15.62 -16.78
CA PRO A 127 13.34 -14.34 -17.08
C PRO A 127 13.58 -14.15 -18.59
N GLY A 128 13.76 -15.25 -19.34
CA GLY A 128 13.98 -15.24 -20.78
C GLY A 128 12.81 -14.67 -21.58
N ASP A 129 11.57 -14.94 -21.15
CA ASP A 129 10.37 -14.42 -21.83
C ASP A 129 9.90 -13.08 -21.25
N MET A 130 10.21 -12.81 -19.98
CA MET A 130 9.69 -11.65 -19.26
C MET A 130 10.58 -10.41 -19.35
N LEU A 131 11.90 -10.58 -19.48
CA LEU A 131 12.89 -9.48 -19.49
C LEU A 131 13.47 -9.18 -20.87
N TYR A 132 13.01 -9.90 -21.89
CA TYR A 132 13.37 -9.69 -23.27
C TYR A 132 12.16 -9.13 -24.03
N TYR A 133 12.35 -7.97 -24.64
CA TYR A 133 11.30 -7.22 -25.30
C TYR A 133 11.51 -7.22 -26.81
N PRO A 134 10.44 -7.28 -27.61
CA PRO A 134 10.56 -7.13 -29.05
C PRO A 134 11.13 -5.76 -29.40
N LYS A 135 11.93 -5.71 -30.47
CA LYS A 135 12.47 -4.45 -30.97
C LYS A 135 11.34 -3.49 -31.37
N VAL A 136 11.53 -2.20 -31.08
CA VAL A 136 10.53 -1.18 -31.37
C VAL A 136 10.41 -0.98 -32.88
N GLY A 137 9.17 -0.87 -33.37
CA GLY A 137 8.86 -0.64 -34.78
C GLY A 137 8.52 -1.90 -35.59
N GLU A 138 8.67 -3.09 -35.01
CA GLU A 138 8.24 -4.34 -35.64
C GLU A 138 6.76 -4.64 -35.34
N ILE A 139 6.00 -5.01 -36.38
CA ILE A 139 4.60 -5.41 -36.23
C ILE A 139 4.59 -6.85 -35.72
N LEU A 140 4.02 -7.04 -34.53
CA LEU A 140 4.00 -8.34 -33.89
C LEU A 140 2.81 -9.18 -34.38
N PRO A 141 3.02 -10.48 -34.68
CA PRO A 141 1.91 -11.35 -35.05
C PRO A 141 0.96 -11.54 -33.87
N MET A 142 -0.35 -11.64 -34.12
CA MET A 142 -1.34 -11.67 -33.04
C MET A 142 -1.32 -12.99 -32.25
N PHE A 143 -1.19 -14.13 -32.93
CA PHE A 143 -1.36 -15.47 -32.33
C PHE A 143 -0.18 -16.42 -32.48
N SER A 144 0.76 -16.16 -33.39
CA SER A 144 1.97 -16.98 -33.55
C SER A 144 3.07 -16.53 -32.59
N GLU A 145 4.10 -17.35 -32.41
CA GLU A 145 5.31 -16.93 -31.70
C GLU A 145 6.03 -15.82 -32.49
N TYR A 146 6.75 -14.98 -31.76
CA TYR A 146 7.54 -13.90 -32.36
C TYR A 146 9.00 -14.36 -32.44
N GLU A 147 9.50 -14.51 -33.66
CA GLU A 147 10.86 -14.98 -33.96
C GLU A 147 11.84 -13.81 -34.24
N GLY A 148 11.43 -12.57 -34.01
CA GLY A 148 12.23 -11.40 -34.30
C GLY A 148 13.32 -11.13 -33.26
N THR A 149 14.01 -10.00 -33.41
CA THR A 149 15.09 -9.62 -32.50
C THR A 149 14.57 -9.14 -31.16
N PHE A 150 14.99 -9.83 -30.09
CA PHE A 150 14.74 -9.39 -28.72
C PHE A 150 15.85 -8.49 -28.21
N THR A 151 15.47 -7.46 -27.45
CA THR A 151 16.37 -6.52 -26.80
C THR A 151 15.98 -6.33 -25.33
N ARG A 152 16.92 -5.83 -24.52
CA ARG A 152 16.72 -5.56 -23.10
C ARG A 152 16.22 -4.13 -22.89
N SER A 153 15.59 -3.86 -21.75
CA SER A 153 15.08 -2.52 -21.44
C SER A 153 16.17 -1.54 -21.02
N VAL A 154 15.80 -0.26 -20.94
CA VAL A 154 16.66 0.82 -20.42
C VAL A 154 17.15 0.52 -18.99
N GLU A 155 16.30 -0.08 -18.16
CA GLU A 155 16.66 -0.42 -16.76
C GLU A 155 17.82 -1.42 -16.72
N TYR A 156 17.85 -2.39 -17.63
CA TYR A 156 18.95 -3.35 -17.74
C TYR A 156 20.28 -2.69 -18.13
N HIS A 157 20.25 -1.78 -19.11
CA HIS A 157 21.46 -1.06 -19.54
C HIS A 157 22.02 -0.16 -18.43
N MET A 158 21.15 0.46 -17.64
CA MET A 158 21.55 1.21 -16.45
C MET A 158 22.11 0.31 -15.34
N ASN A 159 21.58 -0.90 -15.19
CA ASN A 159 22.10 -1.92 -14.26
C ASN A 159 23.53 -2.34 -14.58
N LEU A 160 23.92 -2.30 -15.86
CA LEU A 160 25.29 -2.53 -16.29
C LEU A 160 26.20 -1.30 -16.17
N GLY A 161 25.69 -0.16 -15.69
CA GLY A 161 26.45 1.09 -15.60
C GLY A 161 26.70 1.76 -16.97
N THR A 162 25.96 1.36 -18.01
CA THR A 162 26.07 1.95 -19.34
C THR A 162 25.10 3.11 -19.51
N THR A 163 25.51 4.16 -20.23
CA THR A 163 24.61 5.24 -20.63
C THR A 163 23.61 4.70 -21.66
N PRO A 164 22.30 4.92 -21.48
CA PRO A 164 21.31 4.58 -22.50
C PRO A 164 21.64 5.31 -23.81
N THR A 165 21.68 4.59 -24.93
CA THR A 165 21.96 5.16 -26.26
C THR A 165 20.76 5.88 -26.88
N GLN A 166 19.59 5.76 -26.25
CA GLN A 166 18.32 6.29 -26.74
C GLN A 166 18.16 7.76 -26.33
N SER A 167 17.51 8.54 -27.19
CA SER A 167 17.27 9.95 -26.89
C SER A 167 16.27 10.09 -25.74
N VAL A 168 16.37 11.21 -25.00
CA VAL A 168 15.41 11.54 -23.93
C VAL A 168 13.98 11.56 -24.48
N MET A 169 13.77 12.12 -25.68
CA MET A 169 12.43 12.19 -26.28
C MET A 169 11.86 10.81 -26.60
N ASP A 170 12.70 9.87 -27.07
CA ASP A 170 12.29 8.49 -27.32
C ASP A 170 11.86 7.80 -26.02
N ILE A 171 12.58 8.03 -24.92
CA ILE A 171 12.22 7.50 -23.60
C ILE A 171 10.87 8.08 -23.13
N LEU A 172 10.65 9.40 -23.24
CA LEU A 172 9.37 10.03 -22.85
C LEU A 172 8.18 9.54 -23.68
N MET A 173 8.37 9.42 -24.99
CA MET A 173 7.35 8.96 -25.93
C MET A 173 7.12 7.44 -25.85
N GLY A 174 8.02 6.70 -25.21
CA GLY A 174 7.93 5.25 -25.13
C GLY A 174 8.35 4.54 -26.42
N ASN A 175 9.26 5.13 -27.17
CA ASN A 175 9.91 4.52 -28.32
C ASN A 175 11.12 3.67 -27.89
N VAL A 176 10.96 2.93 -26.79
CA VAL A 176 12.01 2.13 -26.15
C VAL A 176 11.49 0.72 -25.83
N PRO A 177 12.36 -0.29 -25.81
CA PRO A 177 11.96 -1.64 -25.42
C PRO A 177 11.60 -1.70 -23.94
N GLY A 178 10.44 -2.30 -23.63
CA GLY A 178 9.96 -2.49 -22.27
C GLY A 178 8.54 -3.04 -22.23
N ALA A 179 8.01 -3.19 -21.01
CA ALA A 179 6.66 -3.73 -20.82
C ALA A 179 5.57 -2.82 -21.41
N ILE A 180 4.48 -3.44 -21.85
CA ILE A 180 3.40 -2.80 -22.60
C ILE A 180 2.93 -1.47 -21.97
N GLY A 181 2.72 -1.47 -20.66
CA GLY A 181 2.23 -0.33 -19.89
C GLY A 181 3.32 0.50 -19.23
N ALA A 182 4.57 0.05 -19.16
CA ALA A 182 5.63 0.79 -18.47
C ALA A 182 6.32 1.84 -19.35
N VAL A 183 6.24 1.66 -20.67
CA VAL A 183 7.07 2.37 -21.64
C VAL A 183 6.59 3.80 -21.94
N ASN A 184 5.28 4.08 -21.90
CA ASN A 184 4.73 5.40 -22.29
C ASN A 184 4.71 6.40 -21.12
N ILE A 185 5.86 6.95 -20.76
CA ILE A 185 6.04 7.79 -19.56
C ILE A 185 5.12 9.02 -19.55
N LEU A 186 5.03 9.76 -20.67
CA LEU A 186 4.20 10.97 -20.75
C LEU A 186 2.73 10.63 -20.46
N VAL A 187 2.23 9.53 -21.04
CA VAL A 187 0.85 9.09 -20.84
C VAL A 187 0.62 8.65 -19.39
N ILE A 188 1.58 7.93 -18.79
CA ILE A 188 1.52 7.56 -17.36
C ILE A 188 1.50 8.80 -16.48
N LEU A 189 2.27 9.84 -16.80
CA LEU A 189 2.30 11.09 -16.04
C LEU A 189 0.96 11.81 -16.11
N VAL A 190 0.39 11.96 -17.31
CA VAL A 190 -0.94 12.57 -17.50
C VAL A 190 -2.00 11.78 -16.73
N ILE A 191 -2.02 10.46 -16.84
CA ILE A 191 -2.93 9.60 -16.08
C ILE A 191 -2.71 9.76 -14.57
N GLY A 192 -1.45 9.77 -14.13
CA GLY A 192 -1.08 9.98 -12.74
C GLY A 192 -1.63 11.29 -12.19
N VAL A 193 -1.48 12.40 -12.92
CA VAL A 193 -2.05 13.70 -12.56
C VAL A 193 -3.58 13.65 -12.51
N CYS A 194 -4.24 13.08 -13.52
CA CYS A 194 -5.70 12.90 -13.54
C CYS A 194 -6.19 12.08 -12.34
N MET A 195 -5.46 11.02 -11.97
CA MET A 195 -5.78 10.16 -10.83
C MET A 195 -5.54 10.85 -9.48
N LEU A 196 -4.54 11.73 -9.40
CA LEU A 196 -4.30 12.57 -8.22
C LEU A 196 -5.43 13.58 -8.02
N ILE A 197 -5.91 14.23 -9.10
CA ILE A 197 -7.06 15.15 -9.07
C ILE A 197 -8.32 14.42 -8.63
N LYS A 198 -8.57 13.22 -9.17
CA LYS A 198 -9.72 12.39 -8.77
C LYS A 198 -9.57 11.77 -7.38
N HIS A 199 -8.42 11.92 -6.73
CA HIS A 199 -8.06 11.25 -5.47
C HIS A 199 -8.26 9.73 -5.54
N SER A 200 -7.94 9.11 -6.68
CA SER A 200 -7.91 7.65 -6.79
C SER A 200 -6.59 7.08 -6.25
N THR A 201 -5.48 7.80 -6.44
CA THR A 201 -4.15 7.41 -5.95
C THR A 201 -3.76 8.28 -4.75
N SER A 202 -3.05 7.69 -3.78
CA SER A 202 -2.58 8.44 -2.62
C SER A 202 -1.41 9.35 -2.98
N PHE A 203 -1.70 10.64 -3.08
CA PHE A 203 -0.72 11.71 -3.30
C PHE A 203 0.52 11.60 -2.41
N THR A 204 0.30 11.31 -1.12
CA THR A 204 1.36 11.24 -0.12
C THR A 204 2.36 10.11 -0.38
N ALA A 205 1.89 8.90 -0.72
CA ALA A 205 2.76 7.76 -0.99
C ALA A 205 3.48 7.92 -2.34
N LEU A 206 2.78 8.46 -3.35
CA LEU A 206 3.34 8.68 -4.67
C LEU A 206 4.51 9.67 -4.63
N ILE A 207 4.30 10.85 -4.02
CA ILE A 207 5.35 11.88 -3.97
C ILE A 207 6.51 11.45 -3.08
N SER A 208 6.24 10.86 -1.91
CA SER A 208 7.32 10.41 -1.03
C SER A 208 8.20 9.32 -1.68
N CYS A 209 7.62 8.43 -2.49
CA CYS A 209 8.37 7.47 -3.27
C CYS A 209 9.20 8.13 -4.39
N LEU A 210 8.61 9.05 -5.17
CA LEU A 210 9.34 9.73 -6.24
C LEU A 210 10.46 10.62 -5.69
N THR A 211 10.22 11.35 -4.61
CA THR A 211 11.22 12.19 -3.96
C THR A 211 12.36 11.36 -3.37
N SER A 212 12.08 10.19 -2.77
CA SER A 212 13.14 9.34 -2.22
C SER A 212 14.02 8.73 -3.32
N VAL A 213 13.42 8.24 -4.41
CA VAL A 213 14.16 7.77 -5.60
C VAL A 213 15.00 8.90 -6.18
N ALA A 214 14.41 10.08 -6.40
CA ALA A 214 15.12 11.24 -6.94
C ALA A 214 16.28 11.66 -6.04
N ALA A 215 16.07 11.76 -4.73
CA ALA A 215 17.10 12.15 -3.77
C ALA A 215 18.28 11.17 -3.77
N ILE A 216 18.02 9.86 -3.73
CA ILE A 216 19.09 8.84 -3.73
C ILE A 216 19.84 8.86 -5.07
N SER A 217 19.12 8.95 -6.19
CA SER A 217 19.74 9.01 -7.52
C SER A 217 20.58 10.27 -7.76
N ALA A 218 20.21 11.41 -7.13
CA ALA A 218 20.97 12.64 -7.21
C ALA A 218 22.25 12.61 -6.36
N LEU A 219 22.19 11.95 -5.19
CA LEU A 219 23.35 11.78 -4.30
C LEU A 219 24.34 10.74 -4.82
N TYR A 220 23.85 9.68 -5.46
CA TYR A 220 24.67 8.56 -5.96
C TYR A 220 24.36 8.26 -7.44
N PRO A 221 24.72 9.13 -8.39
CA PRO A 221 24.43 8.91 -9.80
C PRO A 221 25.10 7.63 -10.31
N ARG A 222 24.35 6.80 -11.05
CA ARG A 222 24.83 5.54 -11.64
C ARG A 222 25.34 5.72 -13.07
N VAL A 223 24.85 6.76 -13.73
CA VAL A 223 25.20 7.10 -15.10
C VAL A 223 26.27 8.20 -15.04
N GLY A 224 27.35 8.05 -15.80
CA GLY A 224 28.51 8.96 -15.81
C GLY A 224 28.26 10.36 -16.39
N ASP A 225 27.00 10.72 -16.64
CA ASP A 225 26.59 12.05 -17.09
C ASP A 225 26.36 12.99 -15.89
N SER A 226 25.48 13.99 -16.05
CA SER A 226 25.03 14.85 -14.97
C SER A 226 24.10 14.14 -13.98
N PRO A 227 24.13 14.52 -12.69
CA PRO A 227 23.20 13.96 -11.67
C PRO A 227 21.73 14.10 -12.05
N LEU A 228 21.34 15.20 -12.71
CA LEU A 228 19.97 15.44 -13.15
C LEU A 228 19.52 14.45 -14.23
N MET A 229 20.41 14.06 -15.15
CA MET A 229 20.09 13.04 -16.15
C MET A 229 20.01 11.66 -15.52
N SER A 230 20.86 11.35 -14.53
CA SER A 230 20.74 10.10 -13.78
C SER A 230 19.38 10.01 -13.07
N VAL A 231 18.92 11.10 -12.44
CA VAL A 231 17.58 11.17 -11.82
C VAL A 231 16.50 10.92 -12.86
N PHE A 232 16.58 11.57 -14.02
CA PHE A 232 15.61 11.41 -15.08
C PHE A 232 15.51 9.95 -15.55
N TYR A 233 16.64 9.29 -15.82
CA TYR A 233 16.66 7.89 -16.25
C TYR A 233 16.15 6.94 -15.17
N GLU A 234 16.48 7.18 -13.89
CA GLU A 234 15.99 6.37 -12.79
C GLU A 234 14.47 6.48 -12.63
N LEU A 235 13.90 7.68 -12.68
CA LEU A 235 12.44 7.84 -12.59
C LEU A 235 11.73 7.26 -13.81
N SER A 236 12.36 7.32 -14.98
CA SER A 236 11.77 6.96 -16.27
C SER A 236 11.91 5.49 -16.63
N SER A 237 12.71 4.72 -15.88
CA SER A 237 13.05 3.34 -16.24
C SER A 237 12.21 2.30 -15.49
N GLY A 238 12.07 1.13 -16.13
CA GLY A 238 11.49 -0.07 -15.53
C GLY A 238 10.01 0.06 -15.19
N PHE A 239 9.59 -0.61 -14.13
CA PHE A 239 8.18 -0.64 -13.71
C PHE A 239 7.81 0.44 -12.68
N LEU A 240 8.72 1.38 -12.40
CA LEU A 240 8.59 2.33 -11.28
C LEU A 240 7.36 3.23 -11.41
N LEU A 241 7.23 3.98 -12.51
CA LEU A 241 6.13 4.93 -12.70
C LEU A 241 4.77 4.24 -12.83
N PHE A 242 4.72 3.15 -13.60
CA PHE A 242 3.50 2.37 -13.72
C PHE A 242 3.06 1.81 -12.35
N GLY A 243 4.00 1.19 -11.63
CA GLY A 243 3.71 0.56 -10.36
C GLY A 243 3.37 1.57 -9.25
N ILE A 244 4.01 2.73 -9.19
CA ILE A 244 3.67 3.76 -8.19
C ILE A 244 2.28 4.37 -8.45
N VAL A 245 1.89 4.57 -9.71
CA VAL A 245 0.59 5.17 -10.05
C VAL A 245 -0.56 4.19 -9.83
N PHE A 246 -0.40 2.94 -10.27
CA PHE A 246 -1.48 1.96 -10.31
C PHE A 246 -1.46 0.94 -9.15
N MET A 247 -0.30 0.46 -8.74
CA MET A 247 -0.19 -0.67 -7.77
C MET A 247 0.05 -0.22 -6.33
N SER A 248 0.77 0.88 -6.11
CA SER A 248 1.20 1.28 -4.76
C SER A 248 0.05 1.67 -3.83
N ALA A 249 -1.07 2.12 -4.41
CA ALA A 249 -2.20 2.68 -3.69
C ALA A 249 -3.35 1.69 -3.55
N GLU A 250 -3.09 0.39 -3.39
CA GLU A 250 -4.15 -0.61 -3.24
C GLU A 250 -5.01 -0.33 -1.98
N PRO A 251 -6.35 -0.21 -2.10
CA PRO A 251 -7.20 0.27 -1.01
C PRO A 251 -7.16 -0.60 0.25
N TYR A 252 -6.85 -1.89 0.10
CA TYR A 252 -6.80 -2.85 1.20
C TYR A 252 -5.44 -2.90 1.90
N ILE A 253 -4.35 -2.54 1.20
CA ILE A 253 -2.98 -2.66 1.69
C ILE A 253 -2.44 -1.31 2.17
N LEU A 254 -2.87 -0.20 1.55
CA LEU A 254 -2.33 1.13 1.83
C LEU A 254 -2.57 1.57 3.29
N PRO A 255 -1.55 2.12 3.99
CA PRO A 255 -1.72 2.60 5.36
C PRO A 255 -2.84 3.63 5.51
N LYS A 256 -3.57 3.55 6.63
CA LYS A 256 -4.76 4.39 6.85
C LYS A 256 -4.37 5.84 7.10
N ARG A 257 -3.31 6.11 7.87
CA ARG A 257 -2.91 7.47 8.27
C ARG A 257 -2.00 8.14 7.23
N ARG A 258 -2.11 9.46 7.06
CA ARG A 258 -1.27 10.23 6.12
C ARG A 258 0.22 10.15 6.44
N ALA A 259 0.60 10.23 7.73
CA ALA A 259 1.99 10.11 8.14
C ALA A 259 2.59 8.71 7.84
N ALA A 260 1.81 7.64 8.07
CA ALA A 260 2.23 6.28 7.72
C ALA A 260 2.41 6.11 6.21
N ARG A 261 1.59 6.77 5.39
CA ARG A 261 1.76 6.78 3.92
C ARG A 261 3.04 7.47 3.45
N VAL A 262 3.54 8.48 4.18
CA VAL A 262 4.86 9.09 3.87
C VAL A 262 5.95 8.06 4.10
N ILE A 263 5.94 7.41 5.27
CA ILE A 263 6.93 6.38 5.63
C ILE A 263 6.89 5.24 4.61
N TYR A 264 5.70 4.76 4.27
CA TYR A 264 5.50 3.73 3.25
C TYR A 264 6.14 4.10 1.91
N GLY A 265 5.90 5.32 1.38
CA GLY A 265 6.47 5.73 0.11
C GLY A 265 8.00 5.95 0.18
N VAL A 266 8.52 6.49 1.28
CA VAL A 266 9.99 6.62 1.48
C VAL A 266 10.66 5.25 1.52
N VAL A 267 10.11 4.30 2.28
CA VAL A 267 10.67 2.93 2.36
C VAL A 267 10.56 2.21 1.02
N LEU A 268 9.46 2.41 0.28
CA LEU A 268 9.30 1.87 -1.07
C LEU A 268 10.38 2.40 -2.01
N GLY A 269 10.55 3.72 -2.12
CA GLY A 269 11.56 4.32 -3.00
C GLY A 269 12.99 3.96 -2.60
N TYR A 270 13.28 3.91 -1.30
CA TYR A 270 14.56 3.44 -0.79
C TYR A 270 14.85 1.98 -1.19
N THR A 271 13.87 1.09 -1.00
CA THR A 271 14.01 -0.34 -1.33
C THR A 271 14.18 -0.54 -2.84
N VAL A 272 13.46 0.22 -3.66
CA VAL A 272 13.63 0.22 -5.13
C VAL A 272 15.07 0.58 -5.49
N MET A 273 15.61 1.65 -4.92
CA MET A 273 16.99 2.06 -5.20
C MET A 273 18.00 1.01 -4.72
N MET A 274 17.81 0.42 -3.53
CA MET A 274 18.66 -0.68 -3.05
C MET A 274 18.72 -1.83 -4.05
N PHE A 275 17.59 -2.27 -4.58
CA PHE A 275 17.58 -3.31 -5.61
C PHE A 275 18.26 -2.88 -6.92
N ARG A 276 18.17 -1.60 -7.30
CA ARG A 276 18.85 -1.09 -8.48
C ARG A 276 20.37 -1.04 -8.33
N TYR A 277 20.90 -0.60 -7.19
CA TYR A 277 22.34 -0.57 -6.97
C TYR A 277 22.93 -1.97 -6.74
N PHE A 278 22.26 -2.82 -5.97
CA PHE A 278 22.84 -4.09 -5.51
C PHE A 278 22.26 -5.33 -6.18
N GLY A 279 20.99 -5.30 -6.58
CA GLY A 279 20.27 -6.48 -7.05
C GLY A 279 20.61 -6.90 -8.48
N GLN A 280 21.01 -5.98 -9.36
CA GLN A 280 21.20 -6.23 -10.81
C GLN A 280 20.03 -6.95 -11.50
N VAL A 281 18.82 -6.90 -10.92
CA VAL A 281 17.60 -7.47 -11.50
C VAL A 281 16.81 -6.38 -12.23
N GLU A 282 16.10 -6.73 -13.29
CA GLU A 282 15.15 -5.84 -13.96
C GLU A 282 13.75 -6.02 -13.37
N GLY A 283 12.94 -4.95 -13.28
CA GLY A 283 11.62 -5.02 -12.67
C GLY A 283 11.63 -5.00 -11.14
N CYS A 284 12.70 -4.45 -10.55
CA CYS A 284 12.94 -4.32 -9.11
C CYS A 284 11.76 -3.75 -8.31
N PHE A 285 10.98 -2.86 -8.93
CA PHE A 285 9.83 -2.22 -8.29
C PHE A 285 8.82 -3.22 -7.72
N VAL A 286 8.57 -4.32 -8.43
CA VAL A 286 7.57 -5.30 -8.02
C VAL A 286 8.02 -6.03 -6.76
N PHE A 287 9.29 -6.41 -6.68
CA PHE A 287 9.87 -7.03 -5.50
C PHE A 287 9.90 -6.07 -4.30
N ALA A 288 10.31 -4.81 -4.52
CA ALA A 288 10.26 -3.78 -3.49
C ALA A 288 8.84 -3.57 -2.96
N LEU A 289 7.84 -3.50 -3.85
CA LEU A 289 6.44 -3.33 -3.48
C LEU A 289 5.93 -4.50 -2.63
N LEU A 290 6.31 -5.75 -2.93
CA LEU A 290 5.92 -6.91 -2.12
C LEU A 290 6.48 -6.82 -0.68
N ILE A 291 7.75 -6.43 -0.54
CA ILE A 291 8.40 -6.28 0.77
C ILE A 291 7.71 -5.16 1.57
N VAL A 292 7.49 -4.00 0.95
CA VAL A 292 6.88 -2.86 1.65
C VAL A 292 5.40 -3.12 1.99
N ASN A 293 4.67 -3.84 1.13
CA ASN A 293 3.30 -4.27 1.42
C ASN A 293 3.24 -5.15 2.68
N ALA A 294 4.19 -6.07 2.85
CA ALA A 294 4.31 -6.90 4.05
C ALA A 294 4.43 -6.04 5.34
N MET A 295 5.15 -4.93 5.24
CA MET A 295 5.42 -4.01 6.34
C MET A 295 4.34 -2.93 6.54
N SER A 296 3.32 -2.89 5.67
CA SER A 296 2.33 -1.81 5.68
C SER A 296 1.62 -1.66 7.04
N SER A 297 1.23 -2.79 7.66
CA SER A 297 0.62 -2.81 8.99
C SER A 297 1.54 -2.24 10.07
N SER A 298 2.86 -2.51 9.98
CA SER A 298 3.83 -2.04 10.96
C SER A 298 3.97 -0.52 10.92
N PHE A 299 3.85 0.11 9.74
CA PHE A 299 3.90 1.57 9.62
C PHE A 299 2.72 2.26 10.32
N ASP A 300 1.51 1.68 10.23
CA ASP A 300 0.35 2.22 10.94
C ASP A 300 0.54 2.10 12.47
N THR A 301 1.04 0.97 12.97
CA THR A 301 1.32 0.77 14.41
C THR A 301 2.40 1.72 14.93
N ILE A 302 3.50 1.92 14.19
CA ILE A 302 4.57 2.84 14.59
C ILE A 302 4.03 4.27 14.73
N VAL A 303 3.26 4.74 13.74
CA VAL A 303 2.70 6.09 13.75
C VAL A 303 1.66 6.25 14.86
N GLU A 304 0.86 5.21 15.13
CA GLU A 304 -0.08 5.23 16.24
C GLU A 304 0.61 5.33 17.60
N ASN A 305 1.68 4.56 17.81
CA ASN A 305 2.47 4.61 19.03
C ASN A 305 3.12 6.00 19.24
N ILE A 306 3.69 6.59 18.18
CA ILE A 306 4.26 7.94 18.23
C ILE A 306 3.19 8.98 18.61
N LEU A 307 1.99 8.86 18.04
CA LEU A 307 0.89 9.79 18.33
C LEU A 307 0.31 9.59 19.73
N TYR A 308 0.19 8.34 20.19
CA TYR A 308 -0.21 8.01 21.55
C TYR A 308 0.78 8.59 22.56
N TRP A 309 2.08 8.37 22.34
CA TRP A 309 3.16 8.91 23.15
C TRP A 309 3.12 10.45 23.17
N LYS A 310 3.05 11.09 22.00
CA LYS A 310 2.96 12.56 21.88
C LYS A 310 1.76 13.11 22.64
N ARG A 311 0.58 12.49 22.51
CA ARG A 311 -0.62 12.93 23.21
C ARG A 311 -0.46 12.82 24.72
N ASN A 312 0.06 11.71 25.23
CA ASN A 312 0.19 11.50 26.68
C ASN A 312 1.27 12.38 27.30
N TYR A 313 2.43 12.53 26.66
CA TYR A 313 3.51 13.36 27.18
C TYR A 313 3.20 14.86 27.10
N ILE A 314 2.66 15.36 25.97
CA ILE A 314 2.36 16.78 25.83
C ILE A 314 1.19 17.19 26.72
N SER A 315 0.12 16.41 26.79
CA SER A 315 -1.01 16.74 27.68
C SER A 315 -0.64 16.65 29.16
N SER A 316 0.24 15.71 29.54
CA SER A 316 0.80 15.65 30.89
C SER A 316 1.70 16.86 31.18
N PHE A 317 2.52 17.27 30.22
CA PHE A 317 3.41 18.43 30.36
C PHE A 317 2.64 19.75 30.41
N GLU A 318 1.69 19.98 29.50
CA GLU A 318 0.82 21.16 29.50
C GLU A 318 -0.07 21.20 30.75
N GLY A 319 -0.60 20.06 31.18
CA GLY A 319 -1.33 19.96 32.44
C GLY A 319 -0.47 20.32 33.65
N SER A 320 0.78 19.85 33.68
CA SER A 320 1.74 20.17 34.74
C SER A 320 2.16 21.65 34.71
N LYS A 321 2.41 22.21 33.51
CA LYS A 321 2.73 23.62 33.30
C LYS A 321 1.58 24.54 33.71
N ASN A 322 0.35 24.22 33.33
CA ASN A 322 -0.83 25.01 33.70
C ASN A 322 -1.08 24.97 35.21
N ARG A 323 -0.84 23.83 35.88
CA ARG A 323 -0.91 23.73 37.35
C ARG A 323 0.20 24.53 38.05
N ALA A 324 1.39 24.57 37.47
CA ALA A 324 2.49 25.41 37.95
C ALA A 324 2.17 26.91 37.79
N GLN A 325 1.59 27.32 36.65
CA GLN A 325 1.23 28.72 36.38
C GLN A 325 0.01 29.20 37.17
N GLN A 326 -0.93 28.31 37.54
CA GLN A 326 -2.07 28.63 38.41
C GLN A 326 -1.69 28.75 39.91
N GLY A 327 -0.40 28.78 40.25
CA GLY A 327 0.06 29.00 41.63
C GLY A 327 -0.13 27.79 42.56
N GLY A 328 -0.43 26.61 42.01
CA GLY A 328 -0.58 25.36 42.79
C GLY A 328 0.72 24.76 43.29
N ILE A 329 1.87 25.34 42.91
CA ILE A 329 3.20 24.93 43.34
C ILE A 329 3.88 26.14 43.98
N LYS A 330 3.72 26.29 45.30
CA LYS A 330 4.55 27.21 46.09
C LYS A 330 5.90 26.54 46.30
N LEU A 331 6.95 27.08 45.68
CA LEU A 331 8.33 26.76 46.06
C LEU A 331 8.55 27.29 47.48
N THR A 332 8.97 26.41 48.38
CA THR A 332 9.63 26.82 49.63
C THR A 332 11.14 26.75 49.39
N ASP A 333 11.92 27.59 50.08
CA ASP A 333 13.34 27.90 49.81
C ASP A 333 14.34 26.70 49.87
N THR A 334 13.87 25.47 50.01
CA THR A 334 14.67 24.23 50.08
C THR A 334 14.63 23.37 48.81
N GLN A 335 14.05 23.82 47.70
CA GLN A 335 13.92 23.03 46.45
C GLN A 335 13.23 21.65 46.60
N GLU A 336 12.45 21.42 47.66
CA GLU A 336 11.65 20.20 47.81
C GLU A 336 10.23 20.39 47.23
N ILE A 337 9.85 19.49 46.31
CA ILE A 337 8.51 19.45 45.73
C ILE A 337 7.58 18.81 46.77
N GLN A 338 6.87 19.60 47.58
CA GLN A 338 5.79 19.08 48.41
C GLN A 338 4.56 18.76 47.56
N LEU A 339 4.29 17.47 47.39
CA LEU A 339 3.04 16.97 46.83
C LEU A 339 1.87 17.34 47.77
N PRO A 340 0.72 17.79 47.24
CA PRO A 340 -0.44 18.11 48.07
C PRO A 340 -0.91 16.87 48.83
N GLU A 341 -1.29 17.08 50.10
CA GLU A 341 -1.61 16.07 51.13
C GLU A 341 -2.79 15.12 50.78
N LYS A 342 -3.37 15.23 49.58
CA LYS A 342 -4.54 14.47 49.14
C LYS A 342 -4.24 13.02 48.71
N TYR A 343 -2.99 12.57 48.78
CA TYR A 343 -2.60 11.18 48.52
C TYR A 343 -2.32 10.41 49.82
N ARG A 344 -3.12 10.59 50.88
CA ARG A 344 -3.35 9.46 51.77
C ARG A 344 -4.17 8.46 50.98
N TYR A 345 -3.50 7.45 50.39
CA TYR A 345 -4.15 6.16 50.22
C TYR A 345 -4.60 5.75 51.62
N ASN A 346 -5.87 6.04 51.95
CA ASN A 346 -6.51 5.47 53.11
C ASN A 346 -6.65 3.98 52.77
N THR A 347 -5.56 3.26 52.95
CA THR A 347 -5.55 1.82 52.83
C THR A 347 -6.44 1.38 53.98
N PRO A 348 -7.64 0.83 53.73
CA PRO A 348 -8.44 0.32 54.83
C PRO A 348 -7.57 -0.68 55.60
N PRO A 349 -7.65 -0.71 56.95
CA PRO A 349 -6.83 -1.60 57.75
C PRO A 349 -6.91 -3.01 57.17
N ILE A 350 -5.74 -3.59 56.90
CA ILE A 350 -5.63 -4.93 56.32
C ILE A 350 -6.18 -5.90 57.37
N ASP A 351 -7.45 -6.28 57.23
CA ASP A 351 -8.04 -7.36 58.01
C ASP A 351 -7.29 -8.64 57.60
N GLY A 352 -6.55 -9.24 58.54
CA GLY A 352 -5.63 -10.36 58.32
C GLY A 352 -6.28 -11.67 57.85
N LYS A 353 -7.52 -11.61 57.36
CA LYS A 353 -8.25 -12.73 56.77
C LYS A 353 -7.88 -12.88 55.30
N VAL A 354 -7.02 -13.86 55.01
CA VAL A 354 -6.72 -14.31 53.65
C VAL A 354 -8.00 -14.82 52.98
N LYS A 355 -8.65 -13.98 52.15
CA LYS A 355 -9.73 -14.44 51.27
C LYS A 355 -9.13 -15.29 50.16
N ARG A 356 -9.17 -16.63 50.32
CA ARG A 356 -8.84 -17.57 49.25
C ARG A 356 -9.84 -17.40 48.10
N HIS A 357 -9.44 -16.70 47.05
CA HIS A 357 -10.17 -16.75 45.78
C HIS A 357 -9.97 -18.14 45.17
N LYS A 358 -11.03 -18.96 45.16
CA LYS A 358 -11.06 -20.16 44.32
C LYS A 358 -10.96 -19.69 42.86
N ARG A 359 -9.85 -20.01 42.19
CA ARG A 359 -9.76 -19.91 40.73
C ARG A 359 -10.91 -20.72 40.14
N ARG A 360 -11.82 -20.06 39.41
CA ARG A 360 -12.78 -20.79 38.56
C ARG A 360 -11.98 -21.58 37.53
N PRO A 361 -12.22 -22.88 37.34
CA PRO A 361 -11.59 -23.62 36.25
C PRO A 361 -12.03 -23.01 34.92
N ALA A 362 -11.11 -22.96 33.95
CA ALA A 362 -11.37 -22.45 32.62
C ALA A 362 -12.51 -23.25 31.97
N LEU A 363 -13.56 -22.56 31.52
CA LEU A 363 -14.64 -23.17 30.73
C LEU A 363 -14.04 -23.57 29.37
N ILE A 364 -13.74 -24.85 29.19
CA ILE A 364 -13.47 -25.42 27.87
C ILE A 364 -14.83 -25.61 27.20
N SER A 365 -15.18 -24.74 26.27
CA SER A 365 -16.40 -24.88 25.46
C SER A 365 -16.23 -26.06 24.49
N ARG A 366 -17.09 -27.08 24.61
CA ARG A 366 -17.32 -28.06 23.55
C ARG A 366 -18.24 -27.44 22.49
N PRO A 367 -18.08 -27.80 21.20
CA PRO A 367 -18.87 -27.21 20.12
C PRO A 367 -20.29 -27.77 20.16
N GLY A 368 -21.29 -26.94 20.45
CA GLY A 368 -22.70 -27.36 20.32
C GLY A 368 -23.77 -26.67 21.14
N GLU A 369 -23.50 -25.66 21.99
CA GLU A 369 -24.56 -25.02 22.79
C GLU A 369 -24.60 -23.49 22.63
N ALA A 370 -25.82 -22.98 22.45
CA ALA A 370 -26.16 -21.59 22.14
C ALA A 370 -25.91 -20.64 23.33
N GLN A 371 -25.41 -19.43 23.04
CA GLN A 371 -25.21 -18.35 24.01
C GLN A 371 -26.54 -17.68 24.39
N PRO A 372 -26.86 -17.48 25.69
CA PRO A 372 -27.87 -16.53 26.09
C PRO A 372 -27.30 -15.13 26.33
N HIS A 373 -28.11 -14.16 25.93
CA HIS A 373 -28.08 -12.71 26.01
C HIS A 373 -27.21 -12.02 27.09
N HIS A 374 -26.59 -10.91 26.63
CA HIS A 374 -25.96 -9.84 27.40
C HIS A 374 -26.74 -9.42 28.65
N GLU A 375 -26.13 -9.63 29.81
CA GLU A 375 -26.54 -9.00 31.07
C GLU A 375 -25.69 -7.74 31.30
N GLN A 376 -26.39 -6.67 31.67
CA GLN A 376 -25.90 -5.29 31.75
C GLN A 376 -24.90 -5.13 32.91
N LEU A 377 -23.77 -4.47 32.63
CA LEU A 377 -22.80 -4.04 33.63
C LEU A 377 -23.37 -2.85 34.42
N GLU A 378 -23.70 -3.07 35.69
CA GLU A 378 -23.99 -2.02 36.69
C GLU A 378 -22.81 -1.06 36.85
N GLN A 379 -23.10 0.24 36.77
CA GLN A 379 -22.19 1.34 37.10
C GLN A 379 -22.24 1.62 38.62
N PRO A 380 -21.13 1.95 39.30
CA PRO A 380 -21.17 2.29 40.72
C PRO A 380 -21.70 3.70 40.95
N GLU A 381 -22.65 3.84 41.87
CA GLU A 381 -23.27 5.09 42.33
C GLU A 381 -22.26 6.15 42.77
N ARG A 382 -22.48 7.38 42.31
CA ARG A 382 -21.75 8.58 42.68
C ARG A 382 -22.56 9.32 43.75
N SER A 383 -22.06 9.35 44.97
CA SER A 383 -22.66 10.12 46.08
C SER A 383 -22.46 11.63 45.88
N GLU A 384 -23.54 12.37 45.64
CA GLU A 384 -23.59 13.84 45.71
C GLU A 384 -23.88 14.31 47.14
N PRO A 385 -23.22 15.37 47.65
CA PRO A 385 -23.55 15.94 48.96
C PRO A 385 -24.72 16.93 48.86
N SER A 386 -25.70 16.73 49.73
CA SER A 386 -26.91 17.51 49.96
C SER A 386 -26.64 18.93 50.45
N ILE A 387 -27.21 19.93 49.78
CA ILE A 387 -27.34 21.31 50.26
C ILE A 387 -28.70 21.41 50.98
N ASN A 388 -28.68 21.72 52.27
CA ASN A 388 -29.88 21.95 53.08
C ASN A 388 -30.15 23.46 53.16
N PRO A 389 -31.34 23.97 52.80
CA PRO A 389 -31.75 25.35 53.04
C PRO A 389 -32.52 25.44 54.37
N GLU A 390 -32.05 26.27 55.31
CA GLU A 390 -32.85 26.68 56.48
C GLU A 390 -33.44 28.08 56.26
N LYS A 391 -34.78 28.10 56.29
CA LYS A 391 -35.76 29.04 56.93
C LYS A 391 -35.47 30.55 56.95
N GLU A 392 -36.34 31.41 56.39
CA GLU A 392 -37.73 31.84 56.76
C GLU A 392 -37.75 33.12 57.63
N ASP A 393 -38.72 33.99 57.32
CA ASP A 393 -39.26 35.19 58.00
C ASP A 393 -39.10 36.47 57.13
N SER A 394 -40.13 36.97 56.44
CA SER A 394 -41.44 37.54 56.81
C SER A 394 -41.40 39.04 57.18
N ASP A 395 -42.34 39.75 56.56
CA ASP A 395 -42.98 41.03 56.96
C ASP A 395 -42.43 42.38 56.44
N GLU A 396 -43.43 43.15 55.97
CA GLU A 396 -43.53 44.59 55.60
C GLU A 396 -42.99 45.10 54.26
#